data_AF-A0A1M5BRD0-F1
#
_entry.id   AF-A0A1M5BRD0-F1
#
_cell.length_a   1.000
_cell.length_b   1.000
_cell.length_c   1.000
_cell.angle_alpha   90.00
_cell.angle_beta   90.00
_cell.angle_gamma   90.00
#
_symmetry.space_group_name_H-M   'P 1'
#
loop_
_entity.id
_entity.type
_entity.pdbx_description
1 polymer ?
#
loop_
_entity_poly.entity_id
_entity_poly.type
_entity_poly.pdbx_seq_one_letter_code
_entity_poly.pdbx_strand_id
1 'polypeptide(L)' 'MGGIGVTELLIIAAIVVLLFGTKKLRSMGSDLGSAVKGFRKAMDEDPAEAKREKPDETPQKSASSAQNNHQDKE' A
#
# COMPACT_ATOMS: atom_id res chain seq x y z
N MET A 1 -26.14 10.11 25.67
CA MET A 1 -25.29 10.86 24.71
C MET A 1 -24.57 9.83 23.85
N GLY A 2 -25.14 9.51 22.68
CA GLY A 2 -24.68 8.41 21.83
C GLY A 2 -23.29 8.69 21.26
N GLY A 3 -22.34 7.79 21.52
CA GLY A 3 -21.02 7.81 20.92
C GLY A 3 -21.07 7.36 19.46
N ILE A 4 -20.08 7.77 18.68
CA ILE A 4 -19.92 7.31 17.31
C ILE A 4 -19.63 5.80 17.34
N GLY A 5 -20.56 5.00 16.83
CA GLY A 5 -20.42 3.55 16.76
C GLY A 5 -19.62 3.10 15.53
N VAL A 6 -19.28 1.81 15.52
CA VAL A 6 -18.60 1.19 14.37
C VAL A 6 -19.44 1.33 13.09
N THR A 7 -20.76 1.24 13.20
CA THR A 7 -21.69 1.39 12.07
C THR A 7 -21.64 2.80 11.47
N GLU A 8 -21.68 3.84 12.29
CA GLU A 8 -21.55 5.23 11.83
C GLU A 8 -20.20 5.48 11.15
N LEU A 9 -19.11 4.94 11.70
CA LEU A 9 -17.79 5.05 11.08
C LEU A 9 -17.73 4.39 9.70
N LEU A 10 -18.37 3.23 9.51
CA LEU A 10 -18.43 2.56 8.21
C LEU A 10 -19.22 3.38 7.18
N ILE A 11 -20.33 4.00 7.58
CA ILE A 11 -21.11 4.87 6.70
C ILE A 11 -20.28 6.08 6.27
N ILE A 12 -19.59 6.73 7.21
CA ILE A 12 -18.71 7.87 6.91
C ILE A 12 -17.58 7.43 5.98
N ALA A 13 -16.93 6.30 6.27
CA ALA A 13 -15.87 5.75 5.43
C ALA A 13 -16.36 5.46 4.01
N ALA A 14 -17.56 4.89 3.85
CA ALA A 14 -18.15 4.64 2.55
C ALA A 14 -18.37 5.93 1.75
N ILE A 15 -18.86 7.00 2.39
CA ILE A 15 -19.03 8.31 1.75
C ILE A 15 -17.66 8.87 1.31
N VAL A 16 -16.65 8.82 2.16
CA VAL A 16 -15.29 9.28 1.82
C VAL A 16 -14.73 8.50 0.62
N VAL A 17 -14.89 7.18 0.60
CA VAL A 17 -14.47 6.33 -0.53
C VAL A 17 -15.19 6.71 -1.82
N LEU A 18 -16.49 7.04 -1.76
CA LEU A 18 -17.25 7.47 -2.94
C LEU A 18 -16.82 8.85 -3.45
N LEU A 19 -16.53 9.80 -2.55
CA LEU A 19 -16.11 11.16 -2.92
C LEU A 19 -14.71 11.19 -3.55
N PHE A 20 -13.76 10.49 -2.93
CA PHE A 20 -12.36 10.50 -3.37
C PHE A 20 -12.05 9.39 -4.38
N GLY A 21 -12.88 8.35 -4.43
CA GLY A 21 -12.66 7.15 -5.22
C GLY A 21 -11.62 6.21 -4.59
N THR A 22 -11.77 4.91 -4.87
CA THR A 22 -10.85 3.87 -4.36
C THR A 22 -9.42 4.02 -4.88
N LYS A 23 -9.22 4.62 -6.06
CA LYS A 23 -7.90 4.79 -6.68
C LYS A 23 -7.01 5.77 -5.90
N LYS A 24 -7.55 6.92 -5.48
CA LYS A 24 -6.84 7.92 -4.66
C LYS A 24 -6.61 7.42 -3.23
N LEU A 25 -7.62 6.78 -2.63
CA LEU A 25 -7.48 6.16 -1.31
C LEU A 25 -6.44 5.04 -1.31
N ARG A 26 -6.37 4.21 -2.36
CA ARG A 26 -5.36 3.16 -2.48
C ARG A 26 -3.96 3.70 -2.65
N SER A 27 -3.77 4.74 -3.48
CA SER A 27 -2.43 5.33 -3.65
C SER A 27 -1.94 5.94 -2.34
N MET A 28 -2.75 6.78 -1.68
CA MET A 28 -2.36 7.41 -0.41
C MET A 28 -2.29 6.39 0.75
N GLY A 29 -3.18 5.40 0.76
CA GLY A 29 -3.19 4.33 1.74
C GLY A 29 -2.00 3.38 1.63
N SER A 30 -1.43 3.19 0.42
CA SER A 30 -0.20 2.41 0.25
C SER A 30 1.01 3.09 0.89
N ASP A 31 1.13 4.41 0.72
CA ASP A 31 2.23 5.20 1.29
C ASP A 31 2.11 5.29 2.81
N LEU A 32 0.92 5.65 3.30
CA LEU A 32 0.60 5.68 4.73
C LEU A 32 0.72 4.29 5.38
N GLY A 33 0.23 3.26 4.70
CA GLY A 33 0.29 1.88 5.18
C GLY A 33 1.72 1.36 5.29
N SER A 34 2.60 1.73 4.36
CA SER A 34 4.02 1.36 4.41
C SER A 34 4.74 2.04 5.58
N ALA A 35 4.45 3.32 5.82
CA ALA A 35 4.98 4.06 6.97
C ALA A 35 4.49 3.47 8.31
N VAL A 36 3.19 3.18 8.42
CA VAL A 36 2.62 2.56 9.63
C VAL A 36 3.14 1.13 9.81
N LYS A 37 3.35 0.36 8.74
CA LYS A 37 3.94 -0.99 8.82
C LYS A 37 5.35 -0.95 9.39
N GLY A 38 6.20 -0.03 8.93
CA GLY A 38 7.55 0.18 9.47
C GLY A 38 7.53 0.62 10.93
N PHE A 39 6.58 1.50 11.29
CA PHE A 39 6.39 1.94 12.68
C PHE A 39 5.96 0.79 13.61
N ARG A 40 4.96 -0.01 13.19
CA ARG A 40 4.54 -1.20 13.95
C ARG A 40 5.68 -2.19 14.11
N LYS A 41 6.43 -2.44 13.03
CA LYS A 41 7.58 -3.34 13.06
C LYS A 41 8.67 -2.87 14.03
N ALA A 42 9.01 -1.58 14.02
CA ALA A 42 9.97 -1.01 14.96
C ALA A 42 9.47 -0.99 16.42
N MET A 43 8.15 -0.96 16.65
CA MET A 43 7.56 -1.08 17.98
C MET A 43 7.46 -2.53 18.47
N ASP A 44 7.28 -3.49 17.56
CA ASP A 44 7.13 -4.92 17.85
C ASP A 44 8.49 -5.66 17.91
N GLU A 45 9.59 -5.09 17.37
CA GLU A 45 10.94 -5.67 17.45
C GLU A 45 11.60 -5.43 18.83
N ASP A 46 11.69 -6.49 19.64
CA ASP A 46 12.63 -6.56 20.77
C ASP A 46 14.08 -6.37 20.23
N PRO A 47 14.99 -5.67 20.95
CA PRO A 47 16.26 -5.16 20.42
C PRO A 47 17.29 -6.23 20.00
N ALA A 48 16.97 -7.52 20.06
CA ALA A 48 17.85 -8.62 19.70
C ALA A 48 17.78 -9.04 18.21
N GLU A 49 16.77 -8.60 17.45
CA GLU A 49 16.47 -9.18 16.12
C GLU A 49 16.66 -8.23 14.92
N ALA A 50 17.24 -7.05 15.14
CA ALA A 50 17.41 -5.97 14.16
C ALA A 50 18.33 -6.26 12.93
N LYS A 51 18.66 -7.53 12.62
CA LYS A 51 19.59 -7.87 11.51
C LYS A 51 19.02 -8.78 10.43
N ARG A 52 17.72 -9.05 10.40
CA ARG A 52 17.11 -9.84 9.32
C ARG A 52 15.81 -9.21 8.85
N GLU A 53 15.87 -8.31 7.89
CA GLU A 53 14.92 -8.37 6.78
C GLU A 53 15.42 -7.57 5.58
N LYS A 54 15.51 -8.28 4.46
CA LYS A 54 15.95 -7.80 3.15
C LYS A 54 14.82 -6.97 2.51
N PRO A 55 15.14 -6.07 1.57
CA PRO A 55 14.13 -5.31 0.84
C PRO A 55 13.41 -6.23 -0.15
N ASP A 56 12.21 -6.70 0.22
CA ASP A 56 11.35 -7.48 -0.68
C ASP A 56 10.39 -6.54 -1.42
N GLU A 57 10.83 -6.20 -2.63
CA GLU A 57 10.06 -6.24 -3.87
C GLU A 57 8.76 -5.41 -3.95
N THR A 58 8.91 -4.27 -4.63
CA THR A 58 7.89 -3.64 -5.47
C THR A 58 7.03 -4.68 -6.22
N PRO A 59 5.69 -4.61 -6.17
CA PRO A 59 4.88 -5.34 -7.13
C PRO A 59 5.03 -4.67 -8.50
N GLN A 60 5.93 -5.20 -9.33
CA GLN A 60 5.73 -5.16 -10.77
C GLN A 60 4.39 -5.83 -11.06
N LYS A 61 3.43 -5.05 -11.57
CA LYS A 61 2.36 -5.58 -12.42
C LYS A 61 2.31 -4.77 -13.70
N SER A 62 3.08 -5.28 -14.67
CA SER A 62 2.67 -5.52 -16.05
C SER A 62 2.06 -4.34 -16.80
N ALA A 63 2.93 -3.59 -17.47
CA ALA A 63 2.66 -3.04 -18.80
C ALA A 63 3.96 -3.10 -19.62
N SER A 64 4.48 -4.30 -19.85
CA SER A 64 5.48 -4.55 -20.90
C SER A 64 5.12 -5.86 -21.60
N SER A 65 4.41 -5.71 -22.71
CA SER A 65 4.26 -6.70 -23.76
C SER A 65 4.29 -5.95 -25.08
N ALA A 66 5.46 -5.45 -25.45
CA ALA A 66 5.80 -5.01 -26.81
C ALA A 66 7.34 -4.96 -26.95
N GLN A 67 7.99 -6.10 -26.78
CA GLN A 67 9.32 -6.34 -27.32
C GLN A 67 9.25 -7.66 -28.09
N ASN A 68 9.23 -7.57 -29.41
CA ASN A 68 9.69 -8.66 -30.25
C ASN A 68 10.72 -8.09 -31.24
N ASN A 69 11.88 -8.75 -31.23
CA ASN A 69 13.15 -8.48 -31.89
C ASN A 69 13.04 -8.21 -33.40
N HIS A 70 13.93 -7.38 -33.95
CA HIS A 70 15.20 -7.88 -34.55
C HIS A 70 16.03 -6.71 -35.11
N GLN A 71 17.30 -6.75 -34.75
CA GLN A 71 18.39 -5.98 -35.30
C GLN A 71 19.19 -6.95 -36.17
N ASP A 72 19.31 -6.66 -37.47
CA ASP A 72 20.35 -7.18 -38.37
C ASP A 72 20.38 -6.17 -39.54
N LYS A 73 21.46 -5.39 -39.71
CA LYS A 73 22.37 -5.46 -40.87
C LYS A 73 21.58 -5.52 -42.20
N GLU A 74 21.59 -4.50 -43.05
CA GLU A 74 22.72 -3.83 -43.71
C GLU A 74 22.39 -2.38 -44.11
#